data_AF-A0A0B3SUT0-F1
#
_entry.id   AF-A0A0B3SUT0-F1
#
_cell.length_a   1.000
_cell.length_b   1.000
_cell.length_c   1.000
_cell.angle_alpha   90.00
_cell.angle_beta   90.00
_cell.angle_gamma   90.00
#
_symmetry.space_group_name_H-M   'P 1'
#
loop_
_entity.id
_entity.type
_entity.pdbx_description
1 polymer ?
#
loop_
_entity_poly.entity_id
_entity_poly.type
_entity_poly.pdbx_seq_one_letter_code
_entity_poly.pdbx_strand_id
1 'polypeptide(L)'
;MAIGLREKLTGYGLFLGALSAILTAAKLYAVAAGLVLWLTATLIAAFWIEDTRRHPRLKRLFAPRRIGALYRRMTIRVARWPRDWRLYDKALLIAVVYPIGIPLVLWIYPGKAASLGGVEVLPAPDAAWQQVMVGGLICLHIFALIQSATARTKGSEWKFWLWLIVALAFAGAFAGALAFAGAGALAFAGAISFAFAGAFAGAFAFAGAFSGAVALAVVGAGAVALAESTERGFGNAAYIALTSTLLAVLFGTLTAVSWNELNDEIRVTFLFLGLLPLVNAVFDYVSYSVTLWLLRAGVRKPRIALLTGLCDLAVAALLFLALGAALVVMIASINQWADVPLYPLVPLFHGIRLAPDDYLWLYLMMFSTILPTVLHAAVATFSLGSWLTIPARRALYGMIDDPDALPAAAAPLLIGLYWTACLLVPLILCYGLYLLGQTYVDAALDAYLRVLESIACHIGPASCPA
;
A
#
# COMPACT_ATOMS: atom_id res chain seq x y z
N MET A 1 -45.76 -15.56 -20.40
CA MET A 1 -45.05 -14.98 -21.56
C MET A 1 -43.65 -14.61 -21.08
N ALA A 2 -42.69 -15.53 -21.22
CA ALA A 2 -41.35 -15.39 -20.65
C ALA A 2 -40.44 -14.69 -21.67
N ILE A 3 -40.30 -13.37 -21.55
CA ILE A 3 -39.20 -12.64 -22.21
C ILE A 3 -37.90 -13.22 -21.64
N GLY A 4 -37.08 -13.79 -22.51
CA GLY A 4 -35.87 -14.50 -22.10
C GLY A 4 -34.89 -13.55 -21.41
N LEU A 5 -34.12 -14.05 -20.44
CA LEU A 5 -33.03 -13.30 -19.76
C LEU A 5 -32.17 -12.51 -20.78
N ARG A 6 -31.94 -13.11 -21.95
CA ARG A 6 -31.20 -12.52 -23.06
C ARG A 6 -31.86 -11.25 -23.63
N GLU A 7 -33.18 -11.23 -23.78
CA GLU A 7 -33.93 -10.07 -24.30
C GLU A 7 -33.98 -8.94 -23.25
N LYS A 8 -34.15 -9.29 -21.96
CA LYS A 8 -34.05 -8.32 -20.86
C LYS A 8 -32.66 -7.69 -20.79
N LEU A 9 -31.61 -8.50 -20.83
CA LEU A 9 -30.21 -8.04 -20.84
C LEU A 9 -29.91 -7.13 -22.04
N THR A 10 -30.47 -7.46 -23.22
CA THR A 10 -30.26 -6.67 -24.45
C THR A 10 -31.00 -5.33 -24.37
N GLY A 11 -32.23 -5.30 -23.86
CA GLY A 11 -33.00 -4.06 -23.64
C GLY A 11 -32.33 -3.13 -22.62
N TYR A 12 -31.85 -3.67 -21.50
CA TYR A 12 -31.08 -2.88 -20.52
C TYR A 12 -29.75 -2.38 -21.12
N GLY A 13 -29.01 -3.22 -21.85
CA GLY A 13 -27.76 -2.82 -22.49
C GLY A 13 -27.90 -1.66 -23.48
N LEU A 14 -28.94 -1.70 -24.33
CA LEU A 14 -29.20 -0.66 -25.34
C LEU A 14 -29.63 0.67 -24.73
N PHE A 15 -30.54 0.65 -23.74
CA PHE A 15 -30.97 1.86 -23.03
C PHE A 15 -29.79 2.55 -22.32
N LEU A 16 -28.86 1.78 -21.77
CA LEU A 16 -27.72 2.31 -21.02
C LEU A 16 -26.54 2.74 -21.89
N GLY A 17 -26.33 2.13 -23.06
CA GLY A 17 -25.40 2.67 -24.05
C GLY A 17 -25.80 4.09 -24.47
N ALA A 18 -27.10 4.30 -24.71
CA ALA A 18 -27.65 5.61 -25.03
C ALA A 18 -27.57 6.60 -23.85
N LEU A 19 -27.99 6.20 -22.65
CA LEU A 19 -27.98 7.07 -21.47
C LEU A 19 -26.56 7.46 -21.03
N SER A 20 -25.61 6.52 -21.08
CA SER A 20 -24.19 6.77 -20.77
C SER A 20 -23.57 7.73 -21.79
N ALA A 21 -23.86 7.57 -23.09
CA ALA A 21 -23.37 8.47 -24.13
C ALA A 21 -23.89 9.91 -23.93
N ILE A 22 -25.17 10.07 -23.58
CA ILE A 22 -25.79 11.38 -23.30
C ILE A 22 -25.15 12.05 -22.07
N LEU A 23 -24.94 11.30 -20.98
CA LEU A 23 -24.36 11.84 -19.75
C LEU A 23 -22.88 12.17 -19.89
N THR A 24 -22.15 11.40 -20.70
CA THR A 24 -20.74 11.67 -21.03
C THR A 24 -20.64 12.92 -21.90
N ALA A 25 -21.55 13.10 -22.86
CA ALA A 25 -21.63 14.32 -23.68
C ALA A 25 -21.96 15.57 -22.82
N ALA A 26 -22.69 15.40 -21.72
CA ALA A 26 -23.00 16.48 -20.76
C ALA A 26 -21.89 16.74 -19.71
N LYS A 27 -20.71 16.11 -19.82
CA LYS A 27 -19.60 16.16 -18.85
C LYS A 27 -19.98 15.73 -17.41
N LEU A 28 -21.06 14.96 -17.26
CA LEU A 28 -21.53 14.43 -15.98
C LEU A 28 -20.88 13.08 -15.66
N TYR A 29 -19.54 13.01 -15.71
CA TYR A 29 -18.78 11.76 -15.61
C TYR A 29 -19.05 10.98 -14.33
N ALA A 30 -19.26 11.65 -13.20
CA ALA A 30 -19.61 11.02 -11.92
C ALA A 30 -21.01 10.37 -11.96
N VAL A 31 -21.97 11.00 -12.62
CA VAL A 31 -23.34 10.48 -12.78
C VAL A 31 -23.33 9.29 -13.74
N ALA A 32 -22.58 9.39 -14.85
CA ALA A 32 -22.39 8.30 -15.79
C ALA A 32 -21.73 7.08 -15.11
N ALA A 33 -20.65 7.29 -14.35
CA ALA A 33 -19.98 6.23 -13.59
C ALA A 33 -20.91 5.59 -12.55
N GLY A 34 -21.69 6.40 -11.82
CA GLY A 34 -22.67 5.90 -10.86
C GLY A 34 -23.77 5.04 -11.49
N LEU A 35 -24.29 5.45 -12.65
CA LEU A 35 -25.29 4.67 -13.40
C LEU A 35 -24.73 3.37 -13.97
N VAL A 36 -23.50 3.39 -14.50
CA VAL A 36 -22.82 2.18 -14.97
C VAL A 36 -22.64 1.20 -13.81
N LEU A 37 -22.12 1.66 -12.66
CA LEU A 37 -21.96 0.82 -11.46
C LEU A 37 -23.30 0.25 -10.97
N TRP A 38 -24.35 1.10 -10.91
CA TRP A 38 -25.72 0.69 -10.57
C TRP A 38 -26.23 -0.42 -11.46
N LEU A 39 -26.15 -0.22 -12.78
CA LEU A 39 -26.59 -1.22 -13.73
C LEU A 39 -25.81 -2.53 -13.56
N THR A 40 -24.48 -2.46 -13.53
CA THR A 40 -23.65 -3.66 -13.38
C THR A 40 -24.05 -4.44 -12.12
N ALA A 41 -24.26 -3.75 -11.00
CA ALA A 41 -24.74 -4.38 -9.78
C ALA A 41 -26.14 -5.00 -9.91
N THR A 42 -27.08 -4.31 -10.57
CA THR A 42 -28.43 -4.82 -10.85
C THR A 42 -28.40 -6.06 -11.74
N LEU A 43 -27.60 -6.07 -12.82
CA LEU A 43 -27.47 -7.21 -13.72
C LEU A 43 -26.85 -8.42 -13.01
N ILE A 44 -25.84 -8.20 -12.19
CA ILE A 44 -25.26 -9.23 -11.33
C ILE A 44 -26.32 -9.78 -10.38
N ALA A 45 -27.12 -8.92 -9.75
CA ALA A 45 -28.18 -9.34 -8.85
C ALA A 45 -29.25 -10.19 -9.57
N ALA A 46 -29.71 -9.75 -10.74
CA ALA A 46 -30.67 -10.49 -11.57
C ALA A 46 -30.13 -11.88 -11.96
N PHE A 47 -28.88 -11.94 -12.45
CA PHE A 47 -28.22 -13.21 -12.77
C PHE A 47 -28.10 -14.13 -11.55
N TRP A 48 -27.81 -13.59 -10.37
CA TRP A 48 -27.69 -14.38 -9.13
C TRP A 48 -29.04 -14.87 -8.59
N ILE A 49 -30.14 -14.17 -8.87
CA ILE A 49 -31.49 -14.61 -8.54
C ILE A 49 -31.87 -15.80 -9.42
N GLU A 50 -31.58 -15.73 -10.72
CA GLU A 50 -31.91 -16.81 -11.67
C GLU A 50 -30.99 -18.04 -11.56
N ASP A 51 -29.70 -17.86 -11.20
CA ASP A 51 -28.77 -18.96 -10.98
C ASP A 51 -29.07 -19.71 -9.67
N THR A 52 -29.67 -20.90 -9.79
CA THR A 52 -30.03 -21.79 -8.67
C THR A 52 -28.85 -22.12 -7.74
N ARG A 53 -27.59 -22.08 -8.22
CA ARG A 53 -26.40 -22.32 -7.39
C ARG A 53 -26.03 -21.12 -6.52
N ARG A 54 -26.31 -19.91 -7.00
CA ARG A 54 -25.95 -18.63 -6.33
C ARG A 54 -27.12 -18.03 -5.56
N HIS A 55 -28.34 -18.35 -5.94
CA HIS A 55 -29.57 -17.93 -5.30
C HIS A 55 -29.56 -18.11 -3.76
N PRO A 56 -29.13 -19.26 -3.18
CA PRO A 56 -29.03 -19.43 -1.73
C PRO A 56 -27.97 -18.54 -1.06
N ARG A 57 -26.94 -18.10 -1.79
CA ARG A 57 -25.90 -17.20 -1.26
C ARG A 57 -26.42 -15.77 -1.15
N LEU A 58 -27.21 -15.33 -2.13
CA LEU A 58 -27.86 -14.03 -2.15
C LEU A 58 -28.90 -13.91 -1.03
N LYS A 59 -29.80 -14.90 -0.90
CA LYS A 59 -30.78 -14.96 0.21
C LYS A 59 -30.10 -14.90 1.59
N ARG A 60 -28.98 -15.61 1.76
CA ARG A 60 -28.18 -15.58 3.00
C ARG A 60 -27.56 -14.21 3.29
N LEU A 61 -27.37 -13.33 2.30
CA LEU A 61 -26.83 -11.99 2.49
C LEU A 61 -27.89 -11.01 3.03
N PHE A 62 -29.14 -11.18 2.59
CA PHE A 62 -30.27 -10.33 2.96
C PHE A 62 -31.13 -10.90 4.09
N ALA A 63 -30.88 -12.14 4.53
CA ALA A 63 -31.58 -12.76 5.65
C ALA A 63 -31.69 -11.83 6.89
N PRO A 64 -32.88 -11.67 7.50
CA PRO A 64 -33.14 -10.67 8.54
C PRO A 64 -32.22 -10.74 9.77
N ARG A 65 -31.73 -11.94 10.10
CA ARG A 65 -30.83 -12.18 11.26
C ARG A 65 -29.35 -11.98 10.93
N ARG A 66 -28.96 -11.76 9.67
CA ARG A 66 -27.56 -11.67 9.22
C ARG A 66 -27.15 -10.23 8.91
N ILE A 67 -27.13 -9.40 9.96
CA ILE A 67 -26.69 -7.99 9.88
C ILE A 67 -25.24 -7.92 9.40
N GLY A 68 -24.94 -7.02 8.45
CA GLY A 68 -23.56 -6.73 8.02
C GLY A 68 -22.81 -7.92 7.42
N ALA A 69 -23.52 -8.88 6.80
CA ALA A 69 -22.92 -10.08 6.21
C ALA A 69 -21.88 -9.77 5.12
N LEU A 70 -22.07 -8.68 4.36
CA LEU A 70 -21.17 -8.27 3.29
C LEU A 70 -19.82 -7.78 3.87
N TYR A 71 -19.86 -6.78 4.75
CA TYR A 71 -18.68 -6.28 5.45
C TYR A 71 -17.93 -7.42 6.15
N ARG A 72 -18.61 -8.23 6.97
CA ARG A 72 -17.96 -9.37 7.65
C ARG A 72 -17.30 -10.35 6.69
N ARG A 73 -17.91 -10.67 5.54
CA ARG A 73 -17.31 -11.60 4.57
C ARG A 73 -16.02 -11.06 3.97
N MET A 74 -15.96 -9.76 3.69
CA MET A 74 -14.78 -9.10 3.13
C MET A 74 -13.65 -9.00 4.16
N THR A 75 -13.99 -8.71 5.42
CA THR A 75 -12.99 -8.31 6.42
C THR A 75 -12.60 -9.42 7.39
N ILE A 76 -13.39 -10.48 7.56
CA ILE A 76 -13.14 -11.47 8.62
C ILE A 76 -11.81 -12.22 8.46
N ARG A 77 -11.32 -12.41 7.22
CA ARG A 77 -10.01 -13.05 6.99
C ARG A 77 -8.88 -12.15 7.47
N VAL A 78 -8.92 -10.87 7.05
CA VAL A 78 -7.93 -9.86 7.44
C VAL A 78 -8.00 -9.61 8.96
N ALA A 79 -9.20 -9.52 9.53
CA ALA A 79 -9.39 -9.31 10.97
C ALA A 79 -8.82 -10.45 11.84
N ARG A 80 -8.55 -11.62 11.27
CA ARG A 80 -7.92 -12.76 11.97
C ARG A 80 -6.40 -12.75 11.90
N TRP A 81 -5.79 -11.83 11.15
CA TRP A 81 -4.34 -11.74 11.09
C TRP A 81 -3.76 -11.49 12.49
N PRO A 82 -2.66 -12.18 12.84
CA PRO A 82 -2.02 -11.97 14.14
C PRO A 82 -1.42 -10.56 14.22
N ARG A 83 -1.29 -10.04 15.45
CA ARG A 83 -0.64 -8.75 15.73
C ARG A 83 0.71 -8.99 16.41
N ASP A 84 1.40 -10.03 15.99
CA ASP A 84 2.72 -10.41 16.50
C ASP A 84 3.82 -9.88 15.58
N TRP A 85 5.06 -10.29 15.83
CA TRP A 85 6.23 -9.92 15.05
C TRP A 85 6.10 -10.22 13.55
N ARG A 86 5.22 -11.15 13.14
CA ARG A 86 5.01 -11.45 11.71
C ARG A 86 4.34 -10.30 10.99
N LEU A 87 3.48 -9.56 11.67
CA LEU A 87 2.89 -8.34 11.11
C LEU A 87 3.94 -7.24 10.98
N TYR A 88 4.81 -7.10 11.99
CA TYR A 88 5.92 -6.16 11.94
C TYR A 88 6.93 -6.54 10.83
N ASP A 89 7.23 -7.83 10.64
CA ASP A 89 8.07 -8.32 9.54
C ASP A 89 7.50 -7.96 8.16
N LYS A 90 6.18 -8.03 8.01
CA LYS A 90 5.51 -7.57 6.79
C LYS A 90 5.52 -6.05 6.64
N ALA A 91 5.34 -5.31 7.73
CA ALA A 91 5.45 -3.87 7.73
C ALA A 91 6.86 -3.44 7.30
N LEU A 92 7.90 -4.06 7.85
CA LEU A 92 9.28 -3.81 7.48
C LEU A 92 9.57 -4.17 6.01
N LEU A 93 9.05 -5.29 5.52
CA LEU A 93 9.18 -5.65 4.11
C LEU A 93 8.61 -4.57 3.21
N ILE A 94 7.39 -4.12 3.50
CA ILE A 94 6.73 -3.06 2.74
C ILE A 94 7.54 -1.76 2.84
N ALA A 95 8.07 -1.47 4.04
CA ALA A 95 8.85 -0.29 4.33
C ALA A 95 10.15 -0.20 3.53
N VAL A 96 10.78 -1.34 3.25
CA VAL A 96 11.99 -1.44 2.42
C VAL A 96 11.65 -1.50 0.93
N VAL A 97 10.47 -2.00 0.56
CA VAL A 97 10.07 -2.17 -0.84
C VAL A 97 9.63 -0.85 -1.47
N TYR A 98 8.88 0.02 -0.80
CA TYR A 98 8.39 1.26 -1.45
C TYR A 98 9.49 2.27 -1.84
N PRO A 99 10.58 2.51 -1.06
CA PRO A 99 11.61 3.48 -1.44
C PRO A 99 12.34 3.05 -2.72
N ILE A 100 12.26 1.76 -3.05
CA ILE A 100 12.81 1.15 -4.25
C ILE A 100 11.76 1.11 -5.36
N GLY A 101 10.56 0.60 -5.02
CA GLY A 101 9.48 0.37 -5.97
C GLY A 101 8.92 1.66 -6.54
N ILE A 102 8.80 2.74 -5.76
CA ILE A 102 8.26 4.02 -6.23
C ILE A 102 9.15 4.65 -7.31
N PRO A 103 10.46 4.86 -7.09
CA PRO A 103 11.33 5.39 -8.14
C PRO A 103 11.36 4.49 -9.38
N LEU A 104 11.36 3.16 -9.22
CA LEU A 104 11.25 2.22 -10.34
C LEU A 104 9.95 2.39 -11.13
N VAL A 105 8.82 2.55 -10.44
CA VAL A 105 7.53 2.78 -11.11
C VAL A 105 7.60 4.06 -11.90
N LEU A 106 8.11 5.17 -11.34
CA LEU A 106 8.25 6.44 -12.06
C LEU A 106 9.23 6.35 -13.25
N TRP A 107 10.26 5.51 -13.14
CA TRP A 107 11.23 5.26 -14.19
C TRP A 107 10.65 4.41 -15.33
N ILE A 108 9.90 3.35 -15.01
CA ILE A 108 9.22 2.51 -16.00
C ILE A 108 8.06 3.29 -16.64
N TYR A 109 7.33 4.06 -15.84
CA TYR A 109 6.18 4.84 -16.24
C TYR A 109 6.00 6.07 -15.32
N PRO A 110 6.26 7.30 -15.78
CA PRO A 110 6.22 7.73 -17.19
C PRO A 110 7.58 7.80 -17.92
N GLY A 111 8.69 7.35 -17.32
CA GLY A 111 10.02 7.51 -17.94
C GLY A 111 10.83 8.66 -17.42
N LYS A 112 10.61 9.04 -16.16
CA LYS A 112 11.39 10.09 -15.51
C LYS A 112 12.67 9.49 -14.93
N ALA A 113 13.69 10.33 -14.76
CA ALA A 113 14.82 9.99 -13.92
C ALA A 113 14.32 9.58 -12.53
N ALA A 114 14.90 8.52 -11.98
CA ALA A 114 14.59 8.05 -10.65
C ALA A 114 15.56 8.72 -9.69
N SER A 115 15.06 9.63 -8.85
CA SER A 115 15.86 10.27 -7.81
C SER A 115 15.48 9.77 -6.42
N LEU A 116 16.47 9.68 -5.55
CA LEU A 116 16.30 9.52 -4.11
C LEU A 116 16.93 10.74 -3.45
N GLY A 117 16.16 11.50 -2.69
CA GLY A 117 16.69 12.68 -2.04
C GLY A 117 17.18 13.79 -3.00
N GLY A 118 16.80 13.78 -4.28
CA GLY A 118 17.35 14.73 -5.26
C GLY A 118 18.71 14.29 -5.85
N VAL A 119 19.24 13.14 -5.42
CA VAL A 119 20.33 12.46 -6.12
C VAL A 119 19.70 11.54 -7.16
N GLU A 120 20.12 11.68 -8.42
CA GLU A 120 19.70 10.80 -9.50
C GLU A 120 20.32 9.41 -9.30
N VAL A 121 19.47 8.42 -9.06
CA VAL A 121 19.88 7.02 -8.85
C VAL A 121 19.79 6.24 -10.17
N LEU A 122 18.80 6.57 -10.99
CA LEU A 122 18.66 6.08 -12.36
C LEU A 122 18.42 7.26 -13.30
N PRO A 123 19.26 7.46 -14.33
CA PRO A 123 18.99 8.46 -15.35
C PRO A 123 17.71 8.14 -16.11
N ALA A 124 17.05 9.16 -16.65
CA ALA A 124 15.90 8.95 -17.51
C ALA A 124 16.28 8.00 -18.67
N PRO A 125 15.42 7.04 -19.04
CA PRO A 125 15.72 6.11 -20.11
C PRO A 125 15.87 6.85 -21.44
N ASP A 126 16.96 6.57 -22.17
CA ASP A 126 17.22 7.13 -23.50
C ASP A 126 16.17 6.69 -24.53
N ALA A 127 15.55 5.53 -24.29
CA ALA A 127 14.57 4.95 -25.20
C ALA A 127 13.50 4.12 -24.46
N ALA A 128 12.28 4.16 -24.98
CA ALA A 128 11.14 3.43 -24.42
C ALA A 128 11.35 1.90 -24.34
N TRP A 129 12.20 1.32 -25.19
CA TRP A 129 12.49 -0.12 -25.13
C TRP A 129 13.22 -0.50 -23.83
N GLN A 130 14.02 0.42 -23.25
CA GLN A 130 14.69 0.18 -21.96
C GLN A 130 13.66 0.01 -20.85
N GLN A 131 12.61 0.84 -20.84
CA GLN A 131 11.49 0.74 -19.90
C GLN A 131 10.76 -0.60 -20.03
N VAL A 132 10.42 -0.98 -21.26
CA VAL A 132 9.72 -2.24 -21.55
C VAL A 132 10.56 -3.44 -21.15
N MET A 133 11.87 -3.41 -21.45
CA MET A 133 12.79 -4.48 -21.09
C MET A 133 12.92 -4.61 -19.57
N VAL A 134 13.23 -3.52 -18.86
CA VAL A 134 13.42 -3.51 -17.40
C VAL A 134 12.13 -3.88 -16.68
N GLY A 135 10.99 -3.30 -17.08
CA GLY A 135 9.67 -3.67 -16.56
C GLY A 135 9.33 -5.14 -16.84
N GLY A 136 9.69 -5.66 -18.02
CA GLY A 136 9.56 -7.07 -18.36
C GLY A 136 10.40 -7.99 -17.48
N LEU A 137 11.67 -7.64 -17.24
CA LEU A 137 12.57 -8.39 -16.35
C LEU A 137 12.05 -8.43 -14.91
N ILE A 138 11.56 -7.32 -14.38
CA ILE A 138 10.94 -7.26 -13.04
C ILE A 138 9.70 -8.16 -12.98
N CYS A 139 8.81 -8.07 -13.97
CA CYS A 139 7.61 -8.92 -14.04
C CYS A 139 7.96 -10.41 -14.08
N LEU A 140 8.97 -10.79 -14.88
CA LEU A 140 9.45 -12.17 -14.97
C LEU A 140 10.10 -12.65 -13.67
N HIS A 141 10.87 -11.79 -13.00
CA HIS A 141 11.46 -12.08 -11.70
C HIS A 141 10.38 -12.32 -10.64
N ILE A 142 9.40 -11.43 -10.51
CA ILE A 142 8.26 -11.58 -9.59
C ILE A 142 7.48 -12.85 -9.91
N PHE A 143 7.20 -13.11 -11.19
CA PHE A 143 6.52 -14.33 -11.61
C PHE A 143 7.29 -15.59 -11.19
N ALA A 144 8.60 -15.64 -11.41
CA ALA A 144 9.45 -16.75 -11.02
C ALA A 144 9.45 -16.98 -9.48
N LEU A 145 9.48 -15.90 -8.68
CA LEU A 145 9.37 -15.99 -7.23
C LEU A 145 7.99 -16.53 -6.76
N ILE A 146 6.89 -16.09 -7.40
CA ILE A 146 5.56 -16.61 -7.10
C ILE A 146 5.48 -18.11 -7.42
N GLN A 147 6.07 -18.53 -8.54
CA GLN A 147 6.09 -19.92 -8.96
C GLN A 147 6.97 -20.78 -8.05
N SER A 148 8.11 -20.28 -7.58
CA SER A 148 8.96 -20.98 -6.62
C SER A 148 8.26 -21.16 -5.28
N ALA A 149 7.62 -20.10 -4.75
CA ALA A 149 6.83 -20.17 -3.52
C ALA A 149 5.68 -21.18 -3.65
N THR A 150 4.96 -21.17 -4.78
CA THR A 150 3.88 -22.11 -5.07
C THR A 150 4.38 -23.55 -5.20
N ALA A 151 5.56 -23.76 -5.75
CA ALA A 151 6.19 -25.08 -5.85
C ALA A 151 6.54 -25.64 -4.47
N ARG A 152 7.05 -24.78 -3.57
CA ARG A 152 7.37 -25.16 -2.18
C ARG A 152 6.12 -25.59 -1.42
N THR A 153 5.01 -24.84 -1.53
CA THR A 153 3.75 -25.19 -0.83
C THR A 153 3.12 -26.48 -1.37
N LYS A 154 3.37 -26.81 -2.63
CA LYS A 154 2.92 -28.07 -3.25
C LYS A 154 3.90 -29.24 -3.04
N GLY A 155 4.97 -29.05 -2.26
CA GLY A 155 5.98 -30.08 -1.99
C GLY A 155 6.84 -30.48 -3.19
N SER A 156 6.91 -29.65 -4.24
CA SER A 156 7.67 -29.96 -5.46
C SER A 156 9.05 -29.28 -5.41
N GLU A 157 10.03 -29.98 -4.86
CA GLU A 157 11.38 -29.42 -4.64
C GLU A 157 12.11 -29.06 -5.92
N TRP A 158 12.05 -29.89 -6.97
CA TRP A 158 12.71 -29.58 -8.24
C TRP A 158 12.15 -28.32 -8.91
N LYS A 159 10.82 -28.12 -8.84
CA LYS A 159 10.17 -26.90 -9.37
C LYS A 159 10.57 -25.68 -8.56
N PHE A 160 10.69 -25.83 -7.23
CA PHE A 160 11.16 -24.74 -6.38
C PHE A 160 12.55 -24.28 -6.81
N TRP A 161 13.51 -25.22 -6.93
CA TRP A 161 14.87 -24.89 -7.35
C TRP A 161 14.95 -24.35 -8.78
N LEU A 162 14.22 -24.94 -9.72
CA LEU A 162 14.14 -24.43 -11.10
C LEU A 162 13.69 -22.97 -11.14
N TRP A 163 12.55 -22.66 -10.50
CA TRP A 163 12.01 -21.30 -10.50
C TRP A 163 12.87 -20.32 -9.70
N LEU A 164 13.56 -20.79 -8.65
CA LEU A 164 14.52 -19.97 -7.91
C LEU A 164 15.73 -19.61 -8.79
N ILE A 165 16.28 -20.56 -9.54
CA ILE A 165 17.38 -20.28 -10.50
C ILE A 165 16.92 -19.29 -11.57
N VAL A 166 15.71 -19.46 -12.10
CA VAL A 166 15.12 -18.51 -13.06
C VAL A 166 14.98 -17.12 -12.45
N ALA A 167 14.51 -17.01 -11.20
CA ALA A 167 14.42 -15.74 -10.50
C ALA A 167 15.81 -15.08 -10.33
N LEU A 168 16.82 -15.84 -9.92
CA LEU A 168 18.19 -15.36 -9.79
C LEU A 168 18.80 -14.91 -11.12
N ALA A 169 18.54 -15.65 -12.21
CA ALA A 169 19.00 -15.29 -13.55
C ALA A 169 18.39 -13.95 -14.02
N PHE A 170 17.08 -13.75 -13.80
CA PHE A 170 16.43 -12.48 -14.13
C PHE A 170 16.88 -11.33 -13.23
N ALA A 171 17.16 -11.58 -11.94
CA ALA A 171 17.75 -10.57 -11.05
C ALA A 171 19.16 -10.16 -11.53
N GLY A 172 19.98 -11.13 -11.94
CA GLY A 172 21.30 -10.85 -12.52
C GLY A 172 21.23 -10.08 -13.83
N ALA A 173 20.32 -10.46 -14.74
CA ALA A 173 20.08 -9.75 -15.99
C ALA A 173 19.57 -8.32 -15.75
N PHE A 174 18.68 -8.14 -14.77
CA PHE A 174 18.20 -6.83 -14.34
C PHE A 174 19.32 -5.96 -13.77
N ALA A 175 20.15 -6.51 -12.86
CA ALA A 175 21.29 -5.80 -12.31
C ALA A 175 22.32 -5.42 -13.39
N GLY A 176 22.56 -6.31 -14.35
CA GLY A 176 23.39 -6.03 -15.52
C GLY A 176 22.82 -4.93 -16.41
N ALA A 177 21.52 -4.97 -16.71
CA ALA A 177 20.84 -3.94 -17.50
C ALA A 177 20.88 -2.56 -16.83
N LEU A 178 20.75 -2.52 -15.50
CA LEU A 178 20.89 -1.29 -14.73
C LEU A 178 22.35 -0.81 -14.62
N ALA A 179 23.33 -1.70 -14.53
CA ALA A 179 24.74 -1.33 -14.47
C ALA A 179 25.23 -0.57 -15.72
N PHE A 180 24.61 -0.81 -16.88
CA PHE A 180 24.86 -0.01 -18.09
C PHE A 180 24.34 1.44 -17.98
N ALA A 181 23.47 1.74 -17.02
CA ALA A 181 22.90 3.07 -16.78
C ALA A 181 23.66 3.90 -15.72
N GLY A 182 24.63 3.34 -14.97
CA GLY A 182 25.48 4.10 -14.04
C GLY A 182 25.84 3.35 -12.74
N ALA A 183 26.80 3.88 -11.97
CA ALA A 183 27.31 3.27 -10.74
C ALA A 183 26.26 3.24 -9.59
N GLY A 184 25.44 4.28 -9.45
CA GLY A 184 24.31 4.30 -8.50
C GLY A 184 23.26 3.21 -8.77
N ALA A 185 23.14 2.77 -10.02
CA ALA A 185 22.20 1.74 -10.44
C ALA A 185 22.59 0.33 -9.92
N LEU A 186 23.87 0.06 -9.70
CA LEU A 186 24.36 -1.20 -9.12
C LEU A 186 23.98 -1.34 -7.65
N ALA A 187 24.17 -0.27 -6.87
CA ALA A 187 23.76 -0.19 -5.48
C ALA A 187 22.25 -0.39 -5.32
N PHE A 188 21.48 0.26 -6.19
CA PHE A 188 20.03 0.16 -6.22
C PHE A 188 19.54 -1.23 -6.66
N ALA A 189 20.16 -1.83 -7.68
CA ALA A 189 19.87 -3.19 -8.14
C ALA A 189 20.16 -4.28 -7.10
N GLY A 190 21.23 -4.09 -6.31
CA GLY A 190 21.55 -4.94 -5.16
C GLY A 190 20.42 -4.90 -4.13
N ALA A 191 20.02 -3.71 -3.70
CA ALA A 191 18.94 -3.53 -2.73
C ALA A 191 17.62 -4.18 -3.19
N ILE A 192 17.29 -4.07 -4.48
CA ILE A 192 16.12 -4.73 -5.10
C ILE A 192 16.19 -6.24 -4.92
N SER A 193 17.29 -6.86 -5.33
CA SER A 193 17.47 -8.31 -5.31
C SER A 193 17.34 -8.87 -3.89
N PHE A 194 17.82 -8.14 -2.88
CA PHE A 194 17.74 -8.55 -1.49
C PHE A 194 16.39 -8.22 -0.82
N ALA A 195 15.74 -7.10 -1.17
CA ALA A 195 14.40 -6.78 -0.67
C ALA A 195 13.38 -7.89 -1.01
N PHE A 196 13.54 -8.53 -2.17
CA PHE A 196 12.72 -9.69 -2.56
C PHE A 196 13.17 -11.02 -1.91
N ALA A 197 14.44 -11.16 -1.52
CA ALA A 197 14.96 -12.34 -0.81
C ALA A 197 14.62 -12.32 0.70
N GLY A 198 14.36 -11.15 1.27
CA GLY A 198 13.89 -10.96 2.65
C GLY A 198 14.11 -9.52 3.13
N ALA A 199 13.10 -8.93 3.77
CA ALA A 199 13.08 -7.52 4.22
C ALA A 199 14.35 -7.09 4.96
N PHE A 200 14.83 -7.95 5.85
CA PHE A 200 16.02 -7.70 6.67
C PHE A 200 17.34 -7.87 5.93
N ALA A 201 17.40 -8.73 4.91
CA ALA A 201 18.62 -8.87 4.12
C ALA A 201 18.83 -7.69 3.16
N GLY A 202 17.72 -7.13 2.65
CA GLY A 202 17.71 -5.95 1.79
C GLY A 202 18.31 -4.69 2.42
N ALA A 203 17.80 -4.29 3.59
CA ALA A 203 18.21 -3.06 4.24
C ALA A 203 19.68 -3.07 4.72
N PHE A 204 20.22 -4.25 5.08
CA PHE A 204 21.54 -4.38 5.70
C PHE A 204 22.68 -4.81 4.77
N ALA A 205 22.39 -5.54 3.69
CA ALA A 205 23.39 -5.78 2.64
C ALA A 205 23.91 -4.45 2.04
N PHE A 206 23.10 -3.39 2.14
CA PHE A 206 23.42 -2.05 1.68
C PHE A 206 24.34 -1.26 2.64
N ALA A 207 24.04 -1.24 3.95
CA ALA A 207 24.87 -0.53 4.95
C ALA A 207 26.31 -1.09 5.07
N GLY A 208 26.54 -2.30 4.57
CA GLY A 208 27.83 -2.99 4.54
C GLY A 208 28.59 -2.90 3.22
N ALA A 209 28.29 -1.94 2.33
CA ALA A 209 29.03 -1.80 1.06
C ALA A 209 30.56 -1.53 1.23
N PHE A 210 31.04 -1.31 2.46
CA PHE A 210 32.47 -1.25 2.79
C PHE A 210 33.08 -2.59 3.27
N SER A 211 32.27 -3.62 3.58
CA SER A 211 32.74 -4.98 3.90
C SER A 211 31.60 -5.99 3.70
N GLY A 212 31.13 -6.15 2.46
CA GLY A 212 29.91 -6.91 2.12
C GLY A 212 29.82 -8.32 2.75
N ALA A 213 30.96 -8.98 3.00
CA ALA A 213 31.02 -10.27 3.67
C ALA A 213 30.54 -10.26 5.14
N VAL A 214 30.84 -9.20 5.91
CA VAL A 214 30.51 -9.13 7.34
C VAL A 214 29.01 -8.85 7.52
N ALA A 215 28.45 -7.91 6.75
CA ALA A 215 27.02 -7.63 6.79
C ALA A 215 26.19 -8.84 6.31
N LEU A 216 26.62 -9.52 5.23
CA LEU A 216 26.01 -10.76 4.77
C LEU A 216 26.07 -11.87 5.83
N ALA A 217 27.20 -12.01 6.53
CA ALA A 217 27.36 -13.01 7.58
C ALA A 217 26.46 -12.72 8.80
N VAL A 218 26.38 -11.46 9.25
CA VAL A 218 25.53 -11.06 10.38
C VAL A 218 24.05 -11.22 10.06
N VAL A 219 23.61 -10.77 8.89
CA VAL A 219 22.23 -10.93 8.42
C VAL A 219 21.87 -12.39 8.22
N GLY A 220 22.74 -13.16 7.54
CA GLY A 220 22.54 -14.58 7.28
C GLY A 220 22.47 -15.40 8.56
N ALA A 221 23.42 -15.20 9.48
CA ALA A 221 23.42 -15.86 10.79
C ALA A 221 22.21 -15.44 11.63
N GLY A 222 21.82 -14.16 11.60
CA GLY A 222 20.63 -13.65 12.28
C GLY A 222 19.33 -14.27 11.77
N ALA A 223 19.19 -14.43 10.45
CA ALA A 223 18.03 -15.07 9.83
C ALA A 223 17.92 -16.55 10.19
N VAL A 224 19.04 -17.29 10.19
CA VAL A 224 19.08 -18.71 10.62
C VAL A 224 18.74 -18.83 12.11
N ALA A 225 19.36 -18.00 12.96
CA ALA A 225 19.09 -17.99 14.40
C ALA A 225 17.63 -17.65 14.74
N LEU A 226 17.01 -16.72 13.98
CA LEU A 226 15.60 -16.39 14.12
C LEU A 226 14.68 -17.56 13.72
N ALA A 227 14.99 -18.23 12.60
CA ALA A 227 14.23 -19.39 12.15
C ALA A 227 14.26 -20.51 13.20
N GLU A 228 15.45 -20.86 13.68
CA GLU A 228 15.64 -21.88 14.71
C GLU A 228 14.96 -21.50 16.04
N SER A 229 15.10 -20.25 16.48
CA SER A 229 14.45 -19.77 17.71
C SER A 229 12.92 -19.76 17.58
N THR A 230 12.39 -19.50 16.38
CA THR A 230 10.95 -19.55 16.11
C THR A 230 10.41 -20.97 16.22
N GLU A 231 11.13 -21.97 15.69
CA GLU A 231 10.78 -23.38 15.83
C GLU A 231 10.79 -23.84 17.29
N ARG A 232 11.68 -23.25 18.11
CA ARG A 232 11.77 -23.50 19.55
C ARG A 232 10.77 -22.70 20.39
N GLY A 233 9.89 -21.89 19.79
CA GLY A 233 8.86 -21.10 20.48
C GLY A 233 9.31 -19.74 21.03
N PHE A 234 10.57 -19.33 20.79
CA PHE A 234 11.15 -18.06 21.23
C PHE A 234 11.16 -16.97 20.15
N GLY A 235 10.33 -17.10 19.10
CA GLY A 235 10.36 -16.21 17.94
C GLY A 235 10.29 -14.72 18.29
N ASN A 236 9.45 -14.31 19.25
CA ASN A 236 9.35 -12.91 19.67
C ASN A 236 10.68 -12.37 20.23
N ALA A 237 11.33 -13.12 21.12
CA ALA A 237 12.56 -12.70 21.77
C ALA A 237 13.74 -12.64 20.79
N ALA A 238 13.85 -13.66 19.93
CA ALA A 238 14.86 -13.68 18.86
C ALA A 238 14.68 -12.51 17.88
N TYR A 239 13.43 -12.18 17.55
CA TYR A 239 13.13 -11.08 16.65
C TYR A 239 13.45 -9.71 17.28
N ILE A 240 13.13 -9.52 18.56
CA ILE A 240 13.54 -8.32 19.32
C ILE A 240 15.06 -8.22 19.36
N ALA A 241 15.76 -9.31 19.70
CA ALA A 241 17.22 -9.32 19.76
C ALA A 241 17.86 -8.98 18.40
N LEU A 242 17.36 -9.58 17.31
CA LEU A 242 17.80 -9.27 15.95
C LEU A 242 17.56 -7.79 15.63
N THR A 243 16.35 -7.28 15.85
CA THR A 243 15.99 -5.88 15.55
C THR A 243 16.86 -4.91 16.36
N SER A 244 17.04 -5.15 17.67
CA SER A 244 17.88 -4.34 18.53
C SER A 244 19.36 -4.38 18.12
N THR A 245 19.87 -5.54 17.72
CA THR A 245 21.26 -5.70 17.25
C THR A 245 21.47 -4.90 15.96
N LEU A 246 20.51 -4.99 15.04
CA LEU A 246 20.53 -4.30 13.76
C LEU A 246 20.45 -2.78 13.93
N LEU A 247 19.58 -2.29 14.82
CA LEU A 247 19.56 -0.87 15.20
C LEU A 247 20.89 -0.45 15.83
N ALA A 248 21.44 -1.24 16.76
CA ALA A 248 22.72 -0.94 17.39
C ALA A 248 23.87 -0.87 16.38
N VAL A 249 23.92 -1.78 15.39
CA VAL A 249 24.89 -1.72 14.29
C VAL A 249 24.69 -0.45 13.47
N LEU A 250 23.46 -0.14 13.08
CA LEU A 250 23.14 1.03 12.26
C LEU A 250 23.48 2.36 12.95
N PHE A 251 23.15 2.50 14.24
CA PHE A 251 23.54 3.66 15.02
C PHE A 251 25.05 3.67 15.30
N GLY A 252 25.67 2.50 15.45
CA GLY A 252 27.12 2.35 15.56
C GLY A 252 27.84 2.89 14.31
N THR A 253 27.34 2.60 13.10
CA THR A 253 27.96 3.10 11.86
C THR A 253 27.93 4.62 11.76
N LEU A 254 26.96 5.30 12.36
CA LEU A 254 26.93 6.76 12.41
C LEU A 254 28.17 7.34 13.10
N THR A 255 28.72 6.64 14.08
CA THR A 255 29.92 7.06 14.83
C THR A 255 31.23 6.46 14.32
N ALA A 256 31.18 5.27 13.72
CA ALA A 256 32.37 4.54 13.29
C ALA A 256 32.84 4.89 11.86
N VAL A 257 31.99 5.52 11.05
CA VAL A 257 32.27 5.83 9.63
C VAL A 257 32.59 7.31 9.47
N SER A 258 33.65 7.60 8.71
CA SER A 258 33.99 8.97 8.27
C SER A 258 33.03 9.44 7.17
N TRP A 259 31.80 9.81 7.52
CA TRP A 259 30.75 10.18 6.56
C TRP A 259 31.15 11.32 5.61
N ASN A 260 32.03 12.22 6.05
CA ASN A 260 32.61 13.30 5.25
C ASN A 260 33.40 12.81 4.02
N GLU A 261 33.95 11.61 4.06
CA GLU A 261 34.77 11.04 2.96
C GLU A 261 33.92 10.30 1.92
N LEU A 262 32.66 10.00 2.25
CA LEU A 262 31.74 9.31 1.36
C LEU A 262 31.08 10.28 0.37
N ASN A 263 30.73 9.80 -0.82
CA ASN A 263 29.95 10.60 -1.78
C ASN A 263 28.48 10.74 -1.34
N ASP A 264 27.77 11.71 -1.93
CA ASP A 264 26.38 11.99 -1.58
C ASP A 264 25.45 10.81 -1.92
N GLU A 265 25.72 10.08 -3.00
CA GLU A 265 24.98 8.87 -3.38
C GLU A 265 24.93 7.84 -2.25
N ILE A 266 26.07 7.53 -1.62
CA ILE A 266 26.15 6.55 -0.53
C ILE A 266 25.40 7.06 0.71
N ARG A 267 25.59 8.34 1.07
CA ARG A 267 24.94 8.95 2.26
C ARG A 267 23.41 8.93 2.13
N VAL A 268 22.92 9.36 0.97
CA VAL A 268 21.49 9.40 0.63
C VAL A 268 20.93 7.99 0.60
N THR A 269 21.59 7.06 -0.09
CA THR A 269 21.08 5.69 -0.19
C THR A 269 21.08 4.99 1.17
N PHE A 270 22.05 5.25 2.05
CA PHE A 270 22.07 4.74 3.43
C PHE A 270 20.85 5.21 4.21
N LEU A 271 20.53 6.51 4.09
CA LEU A 271 19.36 7.07 4.71
C LEU A 271 18.07 6.44 4.16
N PHE A 272 17.92 6.39 2.84
CA PHE A 272 16.68 5.95 2.17
C PHE A 272 16.41 4.46 2.23
N LEU A 273 17.43 3.62 2.23
CA LEU A 273 17.28 2.16 2.20
C LEU A 273 17.60 1.49 3.54
N GLY A 274 18.36 2.15 4.41
CA GLY A 274 18.68 1.64 5.74
C GLY A 274 17.74 2.21 6.79
N LEU A 275 17.78 3.52 6.98
CA LEU A 275 17.30 4.15 8.21
C LEU A 275 15.83 4.61 8.15
N LEU A 276 15.39 5.25 7.06
CA LEU A 276 14.00 5.67 6.90
C LEU A 276 13.01 4.48 6.91
N PRO A 277 13.28 3.33 6.25
CA PRO A 277 12.40 2.17 6.30
C PRO A 277 12.19 1.64 7.72
N LEU A 278 13.18 1.74 8.61
CA LEU A 278 13.06 1.23 9.98
C LEU A 278 12.08 2.08 10.80
N VAL A 279 12.18 3.41 10.71
CA VAL A 279 11.19 4.28 11.36
C VAL A 279 9.83 4.08 10.74
N ASN A 280 9.74 4.02 9.40
CA ASN A 280 8.47 3.82 8.73
C ASN A 280 7.81 2.48 9.12
N ALA A 281 8.59 1.39 9.23
CA ALA A 281 8.09 0.08 9.63
C ALA A 281 7.44 0.09 11.03
N VAL A 282 7.95 0.89 11.97
CA VAL A 282 7.34 1.07 13.29
C VAL A 282 5.98 1.75 13.17
N PHE A 283 5.90 2.85 12.42
CA PHE A 283 4.65 3.58 12.21
C PHE A 283 3.63 2.72 11.44
N ASP A 284 4.07 1.99 10.42
CA ASP A 284 3.24 1.05 9.67
C ASP A 284 2.71 -0.05 10.58
N TYR A 285 3.56 -0.66 11.42
CA TYR A 285 3.12 -1.69 12.36
C TYR A 285 2.08 -1.16 13.35
N VAL A 286 2.30 0.03 13.91
CA VAL A 286 1.33 0.68 14.81
C VAL A 286 0.03 0.97 14.07
N SER A 287 0.12 1.56 12.88
CA SER A 287 -1.01 1.84 11.98
C SER A 287 -1.81 0.57 11.71
N TYR A 288 -1.18 -0.49 11.19
CA TYR A 288 -1.79 -1.80 10.95
C TYR A 288 -2.41 -2.40 12.21
N SER A 289 -1.75 -2.28 13.36
CA SER A 289 -2.26 -2.83 14.62
C SER A 289 -3.54 -2.14 15.07
N VAL A 290 -3.61 -0.80 14.92
CA VAL A 290 -4.83 -0.02 15.18
C VAL A 290 -5.90 -0.34 14.14
N THR A 291 -5.58 -0.36 12.86
CA THR A 291 -6.49 -0.75 11.77
C THR A 291 -7.10 -2.12 12.03
N LEU A 292 -6.31 -3.13 12.36
CA LEU A 292 -6.80 -4.47 12.68
C LEU A 292 -7.68 -4.50 13.93
N TRP A 293 -7.36 -3.70 14.94
CA TRP A 293 -8.19 -3.60 16.14
C TRP A 293 -9.57 -2.98 15.83
N LEU A 294 -9.60 -1.87 15.08
CA LEU A 294 -10.82 -1.20 14.63
C LEU A 294 -11.64 -2.08 13.68
N LEU A 295 -10.98 -2.75 12.74
CA LEU A 295 -11.57 -3.73 11.83
C LEU A 295 -12.26 -4.87 12.61
N ARG A 296 -11.61 -5.41 13.65
CA ARG A 296 -12.21 -6.43 14.52
C ARG A 296 -13.43 -5.91 15.27
N ALA A 297 -13.38 -4.67 15.75
CA ALA A 297 -14.53 -4.01 16.39
C ALA A 297 -15.70 -3.87 15.40
N GLY A 298 -15.44 -3.41 14.17
CA GLY A 298 -16.42 -3.34 13.09
C GLY A 298 -16.99 -4.72 12.71
N VAL A 299 -16.15 -5.77 12.68
CA VAL A 299 -16.60 -7.14 12.34
C VAL A 299 -17.57 -7.67 13.40
N ARG A 300 -17.29 -7.39 14.69
CA ARG A 300 -18.17 -7.75 15.80
C ARG A 300 -19.48 -6.98 15.73
N LYS A 301 -19.41 -5.66 15.50
CA LYS A 301 -20.55 -4.74 15.45
C LYS A 301 -20.59 -3.98 14.11
N PRO A 302 -21.16 -4.56 13.03
CA PRO A 302 -21.13 -3.92 11.71
C PRO A 302 -21.76 -2.54 11.64
N ARG A 303 -22.74 -2.22 12.51
CA ARG A 303 -23.38 -0.90 12.53
C ARG A 303 -22.42 0.24 12.84
N ILE A 304 -21.37 -0.02 13.61
CA ILE A 304 -20.34 0.97 13.93
C ILE A 304 -19.15 0.90 12.96
N ALA A 305 -19.15 0.00 11.96
CA ALA A 305 -17.93 -0.23 11.20
C ALA A 305 -17.53 1.00 10.35
N LEU A 306 -18.51 1.78 9.88
CA LEU A 306 -18.24 3.07 9.26
C LEU A 306 -17.54 4.02 10.23
N LEU A 307 -18.04 4.14 11.46
CA LEU A 307 -17.40 4.94 12.51
C LEU A 307 -15.98 4.43 12.80
N THR A 308 -15.78 3.11 12.90
CA THR A 308 -14.44 2.55 13.12
C THR A 308 -13.51 2.83 11.93
N GLY A 309 -14.02 2.86 10.69
CA GLY A 309 -13.24 3.24 9.51
C GLY A 309 -12.87 4.72 9.50
N LEU A 310 -13.78 5.61 9.94
CA LEU A 310 -13.49 7.04 10.09
C LEU A 310 -12.48 7.31 11.22
N CYS A 311 -12.63 6.61 12.36
CA CYS A 311 -11.66 6.67 13.45
C CYS A 311 -10.28 6.16 13.00
N ASP A 312 -10.23 5.09 12.21
CA ASP A 312 -8.98 4.57 11.66
C ASP A 312 -8.30 5.61 10.76
N LEU A 313 -9.07 6.25 9.87
CA LEU A 313 -8.58 7.33 9.01
C LEU A 313 -8.04 8.51 9.81
N ALA A 314 -8.73 8.91 10.87
CA ALA A 314 -8.25 9.98 11.76
C ALA A 314 -6.94 9.59 12.46
N VAL A 315 -6.83 8.37 12.99
CA VAL A 315 -5.60 7.88 13.62
C VAL A 315 -4.46 7.78 12.60
N ALA A 316 -4.73 7.29 11.38
CA ALA A 316 -3.71 7.23 10.34
C ALA A 316 -3.24 8.62 9.89
N ALA A 317 -4.12 9.61 9.81
CA ALA A 317 -3.73 10.99 9.55
C ALA A 317 -2.81 11.54 10.65
N LEU A 318 -3.13 11.27 11.93
CA LEU A 318 -2.27 11.65 13.05
C LEU A 318 -0.91 10.92 13.01
N LEU A 319 -0.90 9.61 12.74
CA LEU A 319 0.32 8.82 12.61
C LEU A 319 1.18 9.28 11.42
N PHE A 320 0.57 9.69 10.31
CA PHE A 320 1.25 10.25 9.16
C PHE A 320 1.95 11.58 9.48
N LEU A 321 1.27 12.48 10.20
CA LEU A 321 1.87 13.74 10.67
C LEU A 321 2.97 13.46 11.71
N ALA A 322 2.75 12.52 12.62
CA ALA A 322 3.77 12.13 13.58
C ALA A 322 4.99 11.46 12.91
N LEU A 323 4.77 10.69 11.84
CA LEU A 323 5.84 10.07 11.05
C LEU A 323 6.69 11.15 10.38
N GLY A 324 6.09 12.14 9.70
CA GLY A 324 6.86 13.21 9.07
C GLY A 324 7.72 13.97 10.08
N ALA A 325 7.17 14.30 11.25
CA ALA A 325 7.94 14.89 12.34
C ALA A 325 9.07 13.97 12.83
N ALA A 326 8.81 12.68 13.01
CA ALA A 326 9.81 11.71 13.44
C ALA A 326 10.95 11.55 12.43
N LEU A 327 10.65 11.53 11.13
CA LEU A 327 11.67 11.49 10.08
C LEU A 327 12.55 12.74 10.10
N VAL A 328 11.97 13.93 10.29
CA VAL A 328 12.72 15.18 10.40
C VAL A 328 13.62 15.20 11.64
N VAL A 329 13.07 14.85 12.80
CA VAL A 329 13.85 14.73 14.06
C VAL A 329 15.02 13.79 13.86
N MET A 330 14.77 12.62 13.27
CA MET A 330 15.79 11.62 13.03
C MET A 330 16.88 12.13 12.06
N ILE A 331 16.52 12.68 10.91
CA ILE A 331 17.50 13.20 9.94
C ILE A 331 18.32 14.35 10.56
N ALA A 332 17.68 15.27 11.27
CA ALA A 332 18.37 16.38 11.93
C ALA A 332 19.35 15.87 12.99
N SER A 333 18.95 14.89 13.80
CA SER A 333 19.80 14.30 14.85
C SER A 333 21.00 13.58 14.24
N ILE A 334 20.80 12.88 13.13
CA ILE A 334 21.87 12.14 12.45
C ILE A 334 22.85 13.06 11.76
N ASN A 335 22.37 14.12 11.11
CA ASN A 335 23.24 15.15 10.55
C ASN A 335 24.14 15.76 11.64
N GLN A 336 23.59 15.94 12.85
CA GLN A 336 24.35 16.43 13.99
C GLN A 336 25.38 15.40 14.49
N TRP A 337 25.01 14.11 14.59
CA TRP A 337 25.90 13.07 15.06
C TRP A 337 27.01 12.69 14.08
N ALA A 338 26.73 12.77 12.78
CA ALA A 338 27.69 12.48 11.72
C ALA A 338 28.61 13.67 11.40
N ASP A 339 28.35 14.85 11.98
CA ASP A 339 29.06 16.11 11.72
C ASP A 339 29.11 16.49 10.23
N VAL A 340 28.12 16.02 9.46
CA VAL A 340 27.94 16.27 8.03
C VAL A 340 26.46 16.11 7.68
N PRO A 341 25.89 16.95 6.81
CA PRO A 341 24.53 16.74 6.35
C PRO A 341 24.47 15.49 5.47
N LEU A 342 24.01 14.36 6.02
CA LEU A 342 23.64 13.17 5.24
C LEU A 342 22.46 13.50 4.31
N TYR A 343 21.55 14.36 4.78
CA TYR A 343 20.51 14.91 3.95
C TYR A 343 20.14 16.35 4.36
N PRO A 344 20.28 17.35 3.47
CA PRO A 344 20.08 18.75 3.85
C PRO A 344 18.57 19.09 3.92
N LEU A 345 18.05 19.23 5.15
CA LEU A 345 16.62 19.47 5.40
C LEU A 345 16.13 20.86 4.96
N VAL A 346 16.92 21.92 5.11
CA VAL A 346 16.50 23.27 4.72
C VAL A 346 16.28 23.40 3.20
N PRO A 347 17.25 22.98 2.34
CA PRO A 347 17.01 22.91 0.89
C PRO A 347 15.84 22.01 0.51
N LEU A 348 15.60 20.92 1.26
CA LEU A 348 14.44 20.06 1.02
C LEU A 348 13.12 20.83 1.19
N PHE A 349 12.92 21.53 2.31
CA PHE A 349 11.68 22.27 2.54
C PHE A 349 11.49 23.40 1.54
N HIS A 350 12.56 24.08 1.16
CA HIS A 350 12.51 25.11 0.12
C HIS A 350 12.14 24.53 -1.25
N GLY A 351 12.76 23.41 -1.63
CA GLY A 351 12.47 22.72 -2.88
C GLY A 351 11.04 22.21 -2.96
N ILE A 352 10.51 21.64 -1.86
CA ILE A 352 9.10 21.20 -1.78
C ILE A 352 8.12 22.34 -2.07
N ARG A 353 8.43 23.56 -1.61
CA ARG A 353 7.58 24.75 -1.84
C ARG A 353 7.68 25.27 -3.28
N LEU A 354 8.86 25.22 -3.88
CA LEU A 354 9.10 25.76 -5.23
C LEU A 354 8.67 24.80 -6.35
N ALA A 355 8.98 23.51 -6.19
CA ALA A 355 8.80 22.48 -7.22
C ALA A 355 8.30 21.17 -6.57
N PRO A 356 7.06 21.13 -6.05
CA PRO A 356 6.53 19.98 -5.31
C PRO A 356 6.54 18.68 -6.14
N ASP A 357 6.41 18.78 -7.46
CA ASP A 357 6.41 17.63 -8.37
C ASP A 357 7.74 16.86 -8.39
N ASP A 358 8.87 17.53 -8.12
CA ASP A 358 10.20 16.91 -8.05
C ASP A 358 10.37 16.05 -6.78
N TYR A 359 9.48 16.25 -5.81
CA TYR A 359 9.43 15.54 -4.54
C TYR A 359 8.27 14.55 -4.46
N LEU A 360 7.64 14.19 -5.58
CA LEU A 360 6.54 13.21 -5.64
C LEU A 360 6.88 11.89 -4.94
N TRP A 361 8.15 11.48 -5.01
CA TRP A 361 8.63 10.28 -4.33
C TRP A 361 8.51 10.36 -2.80
N LEU A 362 8.74 11.53 -2.17
CA LEU A 362 8.53 11.73 -0.72
C LEU A 362 7.07 11.58 -0.34
N TYR A 363 6.19 12.18 -1.14
CA TYR A 363 4.76 12.07 -0.94
C TYR A 363 4.33 10.61 -1.06
N LEU A 364 4.69 9.92 -2.14
CA LEU A 364 4.34 8.51 -2.35
C LEU A 364 4.91 7.61 -1.23
N MET A 365 6.10 7.93 -0.74
CA MET A 365 6.73 7.25 0.39
C MET A 365 5.88 7.39 1.66
N MET A 366 5.60 8.63 2.08
CA MET A 366 4.86 8.90 3.31
C MET A 366 3.40 8.42 3.19
N PHE A 367 2.76 8.61 2.04
CA PHE A 367 1.36 8.22 1.80
C PHE A 367 1.16 6.70 1.74
N SER A 368 2.23 5.92 1.54
CA SER A 368 2.15 4.45 1.57
C SER A 368 1.63 3.93 2.91
N THR A 369 1.89 4.65 4.00
CA THR A 369 1.42 4.35 5.38
C THR A 369 -0.09 4.56 5.56
N ILE A 370 -0.70 5.42 4.74
CA ILE A 370 -2.15 5.72 4.76
C ILE A 370 -2.95 4.74 3.90
N LEU A 371 -2.30 4.09 2.92
CA LEU A 371 -2.97 3.22 1.95
C LEU A 371 -3.81 2.09 2.61
N PRO A 372 -3.30 1.33 3.60
CA PRO A 372 -4.10 0.31 4.27
C PRO A 372 -5.35 0.86 4.96
N THR A 373 -5.24 2.05 5.54
CA THR A 373 -6.32 2.72 6.25
C THR A 373 -7.38 3.23 5.30
N VAL A 374 -6.99 3.80 4.17
CA VAL A 374 -7.93 4.19 3.10
C VAL A 374 -8.67 2.96 2.58
N LEU A 375 -7.99 1.83 2.40
CA LEU A 375 -8.63 0.57 2.03
C LEU A 375 -9.60 0.09 3.12
N HIS A 376 -9.24 0.19 4.40
CA HIS A 376 -10.18 -0.17 5.48
C HIS A 376 -11.39 0.77 5.51
N ALA A 377 -11.21 2.09 5.42
CA ALA A 377 -12.30 3.06 5.37
C ALA A 377 -13.20 2.80 4.15
N ALA A 378 -12.62 2.52 2.98
CA ALA A 378 -13.36 2.14 1.78
C ALA A 378 -14.15 0.85 2.01
N VAL A 379 -13.56 -0.20 2.58
CA VAL A 379 -14.28 -1.45 2.88
C VAL A 379 -15.31 -1.28 3.99
N ALA A 380 -15.09 -0.37 4.94
CA ALA A 380 -16.02 -0.05 6.03
C ALA A 380 -17.36 0.50 5.53
N THR A 381 -17.41 1.08 4.33
CA THR A 381 -18.66 1.53 3.72
C THR A 381 -19.61 0.40 3.34
N PHE A 382 -19.11 -0.83 3.10
CA PHE A 382 -19.97 -2.01 2.96
C PHE A 382 -20.75 -2.33 4.23
N SER A 383 -20.41 -1.69 5.35
CA SER A 383 -21.18 -1.75 6.58
C SER A 383 -22.43 -0.88 6.59
N LEU A 384 -22.59 0.06 5.65
CA LEU A 384 -23.88 0.74 5.37
C LEU A 384 -24.99 -0.29 5.14
N GLY A 385 -24.61 -1.46 4.65
CA GLY A 385 -25.46 -2.63 4.64
C GLY A 385 -26.14 -2.99 5.94
N SER A 386 -25.43 -2.90 7.04
CA SER A 386 -25.97 -3.19 8.36
C SER A 386 -27.01 -2.17 8.85
N TRP A 387 -27.15 -1.03 8.15
CA TRP A 387 -28.11 0.02 8.46
C TRP A 387 -29.48 -0.22 7.79
N LEU A 388 -29.56 -1.11 6.81
CA LEU A 388 -30.86 -1.64 6.35
C LEU A 388 -31.62 -2.22 7.54
N THR A 389 -32.79 -1.66 7.82
CA THR A 389 -33.66 -2.08 8.91
C THR A 389 -34.13 -3.53 8.70
N ILE A 390 -34.47 -4.21 9.79
CA ILE A 390 -34.98 -5.60 9.73
C ILE A 390 -36.24 -5.70 8.84
N PRO A 391 -37.21 -4.76 8.87
CA PRO A 391 -38.35 -4.76 7.96
C PRO A 391 -37.93 -4.66 6.48
N ALA A 392 -37.04 -3.72 6.13
CA ALA A 392 -36.57 -3.56 4.75
C ALA A 392 -35.86 -4.83 4.23
N ARG A 393 -35.10 -5.50 5.11
CA ARG A 393 -34.46 -6.79 4.78
C ARG A 393 -35.46 -7.91 4.59
N ARG A 394 -36.52 -7.98 5.40
CA ARG A 394 -37.60 -8.96 5.23
C ARG A 394 -38.35 -8.73 3.92
N ALA A 395 -38.65 -7.47 3.60
CA ALA A 395 -39.28 -7.10 2.34
C ALA A 395 -38.41 -7.56 1.15
N LEU A 396 -37.14 -7.14 1.09
CA LEU A 396 -36.22 -7.57 0.03
C LEU A 396 -36.04 -9.09 -0.02
N TYR A 397 -36.00 -9.76 1.12
CA TYR A 397 -35.91 -11.22 1.18
C TYR A 397 -37.15 -11.88 0.56
N GLY A 398 -38.35 -11.36 0.84
CA GLY A 398 -39.61 -11.86 0.27
C GLY A 398 -39.70 -11.61 -1.24
N MET A 399 -39.29 -10.43 -1.70
CA MET A 399 -39.32 -10.05 -3.12
C MET A 399 -38.46 -10.95 -4.01
N ILE A 400 -37.43 -11.61 -3.46
CA ILE A 400 -36.54 -12.51 -4.22
C ILE A 400 -37.26 -13.78 -4.68
N ASP A 401 -38.22 -14.30 -3.93
CA ASP A 401 -38.99 -15.50 -4.28
C ASP A 401 -40.45 -15.20 -4.65
N ASP A 402 -40.79 -13.93 -4.78
CA ASP A 402 -42.17 -13.52 -4.97
C ASP A 402 -42.68 -14.01 -6.33
N PRO A 403 -43.80 -14.75 -6.37
CA PRO A 403 -44.37 -15.22 -7.64
C PRO A 403 -44.89 -14.06 -8.50
N ASP A 404 -45.16 -12.89 -7.91
CA ASP A 404 -45.63 -11.73 -8.64
C ASP A 404 -44.50 -11.09 -9.46
N ALA A 405 -44.79 -10.78 -10.73
CA ALA A 405 -43.80 -10.27 -11.67
C ALA A 405 -43.19 -8.92 -11.26
N LEU A 406 -43.94 -8.08 -10.54
CA LEU A 406 -43.54 -6.73 -10.17
C LEU A 406 -42.53 -6.71 -8.99
N PRO A 407 -42.78 -7.39 -7.85
CA PRO A 407 -41.78 -7.58 -6.82
C PRO A 407 -40.52 -8.32 -7.31
N ALA A 408 -40.70 -9.37 -8.13
CA ALA A 408 -39.59 -10.12 -8.71
C ALA A 408 -38.69 -9.27 -9.62
N ALA A 409 -39.28 -8.33 -10.38
CA ALA A 409 -38.53 -7.37 -11.21
C ALA A 409 -37.89 -6.25 -10.38
N ALA A 410 -38.52 -5.82 -9.28
CA ALA A 410 -38.01 -4.77 -8.42
C ALA A 410 -36.85 -5.23 -7.52
N ALA A 411 -36.80 -6.50 -7.12
CA ALA A 411 -35.75 -7.07 -6.28
C ALA A 411 -34.31 -6.80 -6.80
N PRO A 412 -33.94 -7.12 -8.06
CA PRO A 412 -32.58 -6.86 -8.56
C PRO A 412 -32.26 -5.36 -8.69
N LEU A 413 -33.26 -4.51 -8.96
CA LEU A 413 -33.08 -3.05 -9.03
C LEU A 413 -32.71 -2.47 -7.66
N LEU A 414 -33.45 -2.86 -6.62
CA LEU A 414 -33.20 -2.40 -5.25
C LEU A 414 -31.89 -2.97 -4.68
N ILE A 415 -31.56 -4.23 -4.99
CA ILE A 415 -30.27 -4.84 -4.60
C ILE A 415 -29.10 -4.13 -5.29
N GLY A 416 -29.23 -3.83 -6.59
CA GLY A 416 -28.23 -3.07 -7.34
C GLY A 416 -28.05 -1.66 -6.80
N LEU A 417 -29.15 -0.95 -6.52
CA LEU A 417 -29.12 0.40 -5.91
C LEU A 417 -28.39 0.36 -4.58
N TYR A 418 -28.70 -0.64 -3.76
CA TYR A 418 -28.09 -0.83 -2.47
C TYR A 418 -26.57 -1.09 -2.55
N TRP A 419 -26.09 -1.96 -3.43
CA TRP A 419 -24.65 -2.21 -3.59
C TRP A 419 -23.93 -1.00 -4.17
N THR A 420 -24.54 -0.30 -5.10
CA THR A 420 -23.95 0.89 -5.70
C THR A 420 -23.90 2.05 -4.73
N ALA A 421 -24.90 2.22 -3.86
CA ALA A 421 -24.81 3.17 -2.75
C ALA A 421 -23.64 2.83 -1.81
N CYS A 422 -23.41 1.56 -1.49
CA CYS A 422 -22.25 1.14 -0.68
C CYS A 422 -20.91 1.48 -1.36
N LEU A 423 -20.85 1.53 -2.70
CA LEU A 423 -19.63 1.85 -3.46
C LEU A 423 -19.46 3.35 -3.75
N LEU A 424 -20.54 4.07 -4.04
CA LEU A 424 -20.51 5.49 -4.40
C LEU A 424 -20.31 6.39 -3.19
N VAL A 425 -20.89 6.07 -2.04
CA VAL A 425 -20.75 6.88 -0.83
C VAL A 425 -19.28 7.11 -0.45
N PRO A 426 -18.38 6.11 -0.37
CA PRO A 426 -16.97 6.37 -0.11
C PRO A 426 -16.32 7.23 -1.20
N LEU A 427 -16.62 7.01 -2.48
CA LEU A 427 -16.05 7.80 -3.57
C LEU A 427 -16.46 9.27 -3.47
N ILE A 428 -17.74 9.54 -3.17
CA ILE A 428 -18.27 10.88 -2.97
C ILE A 428 -17.64 11.53 -1.72
N LEU A 429 -17.49 10.78 -0.62
CA LEU A 429 -16.83 11.28 0.59
C LEU A 429 -15.35 11.62 0.33
N CYS A 430 -14.60 10.75 -0.34
CA CYS A 430 -13.21 11.02 -0.71
C CYS A 430 -13.10 12.23 -1.65
N TYR A 431 -14.00 12.35 -2.62
CA TYR A 431 -14.02 13.50 -3.53
C TYR A 431 -14.42 14.79 -2.80
N GLY A 432 -15.39 14.73 -1.88
CA GLY A 432 -15.76 15.86 -1.03
C GLY A 432 -14.61 16.32 -0.13
N LEU A 433 -13.86 15.38 0.45
CA LEU A 433 -12.64 15.68 1.20
C LEU A 433 -11.56 16.29 0.31
N TYR A 434 -11.41 15.83 -0.92
CA TYR A 434 -10.52 16.44 -1.91
C TYR A 434 -10.93 17.88 -2.24
N LEU A 435 -12.21 18.15 -2.46
CA LEU A 435 -12.74 19.49 -2.74
C LEU A 435 -12.58 20.45 -1.55
N LEU A 436 -12.92 20.00 -0.34
CA LEU A 436 -12.64 20.73 0.90
C LEU A 436 -11.13 20.96 1.06
N GLY A 437 -10.35 19.95 0.65
CA GLY A 437 -8.90 20.00 0.66
C GLY A 437 -8.36 21.11 -0.22
N GLN A 438 -8.85 21.26 -1.45
CA GLN A 438 -8.44 22.34 -2.34
C GLN A 438 -8.58 23.76 -1.74
N THR A 439 -9.45 23.94 -0.74
CA THR A 439 -9.62 25.25 -0.07
C THR A 439 -8.73 25.44 1.15
N TYR A 440 -8.46 24.37 1.92
CA TYR A 440 -7.82 24.49 3.24
C TYR A 440 -6.54 23.64 3.41
N VAL A 441 -6.32 22.64 2.56
CA VAL A 441 -5.17 21.72 2.66
C VAL A 441 -3.88 22.45 2.34
N ASP A 442 -3.85 23.37 1.37
CA ASP A 442 -2.61 24.10 1.05
C ASP A 442 -2.12 24.91 2.26
N ALA A 443 -3.01 25.62 2.94
CA ALA A 443 -2.69 26.35 4.16
C ALA A 443 -2.28 25.43 5.32
N ALA A 444 -2.96 24.28 5.48
CA ALA A 444 -2.64 23.31 6.51
C ALA A 444 -1.30 22.60 6.26
N LEU A 445 -1.00 22.24 5.01
CA LEU A 445 0.27 21.64 4.60
C LEU A 445 1.41 22.64 4.75
N ASP A 446 1.23 23.90 4.35
CA ASP A 446 2.22 24.95 4.56
C ASP A 446 2.47 25.19 6.07
N ALA A 447 1.43 25.23 6.89
CA ALA A 447 1.56 25.31 8.35
C ALA A 447 2.33 24.10 8.92
N TYR A 448 2.04 22.89 8.44
CA TYR A 448 2.74 21.69 8.85
C TYR A 448 4.20 21.69 8.39
N LEU A 449 4.50 22.11 7.16
CA LEU A 449 5.87 22.29 6.66
C LEU A 449 6.66 23.28 7.50
N ARG A 450 6.05 24.39 7.94
CA ARG A 450 6.69 25.33 8.89
C ARG A 450 7.00 24.68 10.23
N VAL A 451 6.13 23.83 10.76
CA VAL A 451 6.41 23.07 11.99
C VAL A 451 7.60 22.14 11.79
N LEU A 452 7.65 21.41 10.68
CA LEU A 452 8.76 20.52 10.35
C LEU A 452 10.08 21.28 10.19
N GLU A 453 10.07 22.42 9.49
CA GLU A 453 11.22 23.29 9.33
C GLU A 453 11.70 23.83 10.68
N SER A 454 10.79 24.26 11.56
CA SER A 454 11.12 24.69 12.92
C SER A 454 11.78 23.58 13.74
N ILE A 455 11.28 22.34 13.67
CA ILE A 455 11.91 21.18 14.31
C ILE A 455 13.32 20.97 13.77
N ALA A 456 13.48 20.99 12.44
CA ALA A 456 14.77 20.81 11.79
C ALA A 456 15.78 21.88 12.23
N CYS A 457 15.35 23.13 12.35
CA CYS A 457 16.20 24.25 12.76
C CYS A 457 16.51 24.24 14.26
N HIS A 458 15.63 23.69 15.10
CA HIS A 458 15.88 23.57 16.54
C HIS A 458 16.92 22.50 16.88
N ILE A 459 16.95 21.40 16.10
CA ILE A 459 17.88 20.29 16.30
C ILE A 459 19.16 20.47 15.47
N GLY A 460 19.02 21.02 14.26
CA GLY A 460 20.10 21.21 13.29
C GLY A 460 21.05 22.36 13.65
N PRO A 461 22.05 22.62 12.79
CA PRO A 461 23.06 23.65 13.05
C PRO A 461 22.44 25.06 13.13
N ALA A 462 23.10 25.95 13.89
CA ALA A 462 22.62 27.30 14.20
C ALA A 462 22.42 28.25 13.00
N SER A 463 22.76 27.81 11.78
CA SER A 463 22.70 28.58 10.53
C SER A 463 21.36 28.46 9.79
N CYS A 464 20.32 27.91 10.41
CA CYS A 464 18.99 27.95 9.82
C CYS A 464 18.51 29.40 9.63
N PRO A 465 18.05 29.80 8.43
CA PRO A 465 17.44 31.11 8.24
C PRO A 465 16.18 31.18 9.13
N ALA A 466 16.12 32.20 9.97
CA ALA A 466 15.00 32.48 10.87
C ALA A 466 13.72 32.88 10.10
#